data_AF-A0A8T3QMX8-F1
#
_entry.id   AF-A0A8T3QMX8-F1
#
_cell.length_a   1.000
_cell.length_b   1.000
_cell.length_c   1.000
_cell.angle_alpha   90.00
_cell.angle_beta   90.00
_cell.angle_gamma   90.00
#
_symmetry.space_group_name_H-M   'P 1'
#
loop_
_entity.id
_entity.type
_entity.pdbx_description
1 polymer ?
#
loop_
_entity_poly.entity_id
_entity_poly.type
_entity_poly.pdbx_seq_one_letter_code
_entity_poly.pdbx_strand_id
1 'polypeptide(L)'
;MAQQALYPGTTQTRRRALFGLLDANGWAWATLKASFWFVLLIFMLGYVPDRAYYFTVNRTIDLGILAWSPVNFCPENNKSLPCPAPAGAVVPWALSPPEIALPQARTDGAIVQSGTTILYVGGFDGTNVTDSTYVAKASGSGNFDTWADGPKLPAPRSNAAVIYSGGKIYAVGGNDAAGKPTTTVFILTPDATTGALGEWQTTEEAKVDLALPEPRAGAAIVAATDGLMLVGGTNGTAPVNTVLKTTFDLKGVPSKWAAEPGTLFTAVTDASAGLVGSYLWVYGGTAADGKALTTVQRGEFGTGADATKIVRFGVRGGSTELPAARTNLAGFTANGALYAIGGSDGATPQSTLYWATPNATGDIPEWKHLDVSDLPAGGNAGGAPMILGPNAIIVGGTTASGPTTASIRANVAPEAPFFQLGLVGATVPALKIDGEVGQQLGYLNANTIGIVNFALFVIIGWAFAHRTQITEWRERRRREQELRKRA
;
A
#
# COMPACT_ATOMS: atom_id res chain seq x y z
N MET A 1 -72.80 11.95 17.43
CA MET A 1 -73.62 12.75 18.36
C MET A 1 -73.04 12.63 19.76
N ALA A 2 -72.40 13.70 20.24
CA ALA A 2 -72.17 14.05 21.64
C ALA A 2 -71.57 15.47 21.62
N GLN A 3 -72.43 16.49 21.54
CA GLN A 3 -72.01 17.89 21.63
C GLN A 3 -71.62 18.16 23.09
N GLN A 4 -70.33 18.43 23.33
CA GLN A 4 -69.91 19.08 24.57
C GLN A 4 -70.51 20.49 24.60
N ALA A 5 -71.38 20.75 25.57
CA ALA A 5 -71.93 22.06 25.84
C ALA A 5 -70.80 23.00 26.32
N LEU A 6 -70.51 24.04 25.55
CA LEU A 6 -69.62 25.13 25.93
C LEU A 6 -70.47 26.33 26.38
N TYR A 7 -70.09 26.95 27.50
CA TYR A 7 -70.71 28.17 28.03
C TYR A 7 -70.56 29.36 27.05
N PRO A 8 -71.48 30.34 27.07
CA PRO A 8 -71.38 31.53 26.24
C PRO A 8 -70.15 32.36 26.63
N GLY A 9 -69.16 32.45 25.74
CA GLY A 9 -67.96 33.27 25.95
C GLY A 9 -66.63 32.58 25.64
N THR A 10 -66.59 31.26 25.42
CA THR A 10 -65.35 30.59 24.99
C THR A 10 -65.26 30.55 23.47
N THR A 11 -64.55 31.52 22.86
CA THR A 11 -64.08 31.41 21.49
C THR A 11 -63.00 30.33 21.43
N GLN A 12 -63.32 29.14 20.91
CA GLN A 12 -62.26 28.24 20.45
C GLN A 12 -61.56 28.93 19.29
N THR A 13 -60.37 29.48 19.53
CA THR A 13 -59.50 30.01 18.48
C THR A 13 -59.19 28.87 17.51
N ARG A 14 -59.81 28.88 16.32
CA ARG A 14 -59.44 27.97 15.23
C ARG A 14 -58.00 28.26 14.84
N ARG A 15 -57.08 27.44 15.30
CA ARG A 15 -55.68 27.46 14.84
C ARG A 15 -55.69 27.16 13.35
N ARG A 16 -55.05 27.99 12.55
CA ARG A 16 -54.85 27.72 11.12
C ARG A 16 -53.44 27.17 10.90
N ALA A 17 -53.30 26.21 9.99
CA ALA A 17 -52.03 25.59 9.59
C ALA A 17 -51.71 25.91 8.12
N LEU A 18 -50.47 25.61 7.71
CA LEU A 18 -49.97 25.83 6.34
C LEU A 18 -50.25 27.26 5.83
N PHE A 19 -49.61 28.25 6.47
CA PHE A 19 -49.78 29.67 6.11
C PHE A 19 -51.23 30.19 6.12
N GLY A 20 -52.10 29.57 6.92
CA GLY A 20 -53.48 30.04 7.11
C GLY A 20 -54.52 29.43 6.16
N LEU A 21 -54.10 28.55 5.24
CA LEU A 21 -54.99 27.91 4.26
C LEU A 21 -55.88 26.81 4.85
N LEU A 22 -55.44 26.13 5.90
CA LEU A 22 -56.14 24.95 6.43
C LEU A 22 -56.49 25.12 7.91
N ASP A 23 -57.63 24.57 8.31
CA ASP A 23 -57.96 24.42 9.72
C ASP A 23 -56.99 23.39 10.34
N ALA A 24 -56.29 23.78 11.39
CA ALA A 24 -55.29 22.92 12.05
C ALA A 24 -55.90 21.69 12.73
N ASN A 25 -57.21 21.70 12.98
CA ASN A 25 -57.97 20.55 13.50
C ASN A 25 -58.88 19.93 12.41
N GLY A 26 -58.77 20.37 11.16
CA GLY A 26 -59.58 19.88 10.04
C GLY A 26 -59.01 18.62 9.38
N TRP A 27 -59.92 17.85 8.78
CA TRP A 27 -59.57 16.62 8.05
C TRP A 27 -58.55 16.82 6.93
N ALA A 28 -58.61 17.94 6.20
CA ALA A 28 -57.66 18.23 5.12
C ALA A 28 -56.21 18.33 5.60
N TRP A 29 -55.97 18.95 6.77
CA TRP A 29 -54.64 19.04 7.35
C TRP A 29 -54.18 17.71 7.95
N ALA A 30 -55.11 16.91 8.49
CA ALA A 30 -54.82 15.56 8.94
C ALA A 30 -54.39 14.65 7.76
N THR A 31 -55.09 14.72 6.63
CA THR A 31 -54.77 13.95 5.42
C THR A 31 -53.40 14.32 4.86
N LEU A 32 -53.06 15.61 4.76
CA LEU A 32 -51.73 16.04 4.28
C LEU A 32 -50.59 15.52 5.16
N LYS A 33 -50.74 15.57 6.49
CA LYS A 33 -49.75 14.97 7.40
C LYS A 33 -49.66 13.46 7.20
N ALA A 34 -50.79 12.78 7.10
CA ALA A 34 -50.83 11.33 6.91
C ALA A 34 -50.14 10.93 5.61
N SER A 35 -50.43 11.62 4.50
CA SER A 35 -49.78 11.39 3.20
C SER A 35 -48.28 11.66 3.26
N PHE A 36 -47.85 12.75 3.91
CA PHE A 36 -46.43 13.04 4.10
C PHE A 36 -45.73 11.91 4.88
N TRP A 37 -46.27 11.50 6.02
CA TRP A 37 -45.69 10.42 6.82
C TRP A 37 -45.74 9.08 6.11
N PHE A 38 -46.78 8.80 5.33
CA PHE A 38 -46.91 7.59 4.54
C PHE A 38 -45.81 7.50 3.47
N VAL A 39 -45.61 8.57 2.69
CA VAL A 39 -44.52 8.64 1.69
C VAL A 39 -43.16 8.55 2.37
N LEU A 40 -42.97 9.25 3.49
CA LEU A 40 -41.71 9.22 4.23
C LEU A 40 -41.40 7.82 4.79
N LEU A 41 -42.42 7.11 5.30
CA LEU A 41 -42.27 5.74 5.80
C LEU A 41 -41.92 4.77 4.68
N ILE A 42 -42.61 4.82 3.54
CA ILE A 42 -42.31 3.97 2.38
C ILE A 42 -40.89 4.25 1.88
N PHE A 43 -40.51 5.52 1.76
CA PHE A 43 -39.18 5.90 1.33
C PHE A 43 -38.10 5.39 2.30
N MET A 44 -38.28 5.60 3.61
CA MET A 44 -37.25 5.28 4.59
C MET A 44 -37.18 3.80 4.98
N LEU A 45 -38.30 3.06 4.97
CA LEU A 45 -38.34 1.65 5.35
C LEU A 45 -38.32 0.69 4.16
N GLY A 46 -38.73 1.15 2.98
CA GLY A 46 -38.73 0.35 1.76
C GLY A 46 -37.61 0.74 0.81
N TYR A 47 -37.64 1.98 0.31
CA TYR A 47 -36.72 2.41 -0.76
C TYR A 47 -35.27 2.52 -0.29
N VAL A 48 -35.00 3.14 0.87
CA VAL A 48 -33.63 3.34 1.36
C VAL A 48 -32.91 2.01 1.67
N PRO A 49 -33.52 1.03 2.37
CA PRO A 49 -32.92 -0.29 2.58
C PRO A 49 -32.73 -1.09 1.28
N ASP A 50 -33.68 -1.04 0.36
CA ASP A 50 -33.56 -1.67 -0.96
C ASP A 50 -32.36 -1.11 -1.75
N ARG A 51 -32.22 0.23 -1.80
CA ARG A 51 -31.05 0.85 -2.42
C ARG A 51 -29.75 0.50 -1.69
N ALA A 52 -29.75 0.42 -0.36
CA ALA A 52 -28.59 -0.01 0.43
C ALA A 52 -28.06 -1.40 0.02
N TYR A 53 -28.95 -2.36 -0.28
CA TYR A 53 -28.54 -3.65 -0.84
C TYR A 53 -27.83 -3.47 -2.19
N TYR A 54 -28.41 -2.69 -3.11
CA TYR A 54 -27.84 -2.46 -4.43
C TYR A 54 -26.51 -1.68 -4.41
N PHE A 55 -26.28 -0.81 -3.43
CA PHE A 55 -24.98 -0.14 -3.21
C PHE A 55 -23.83 -1.11 -2.93
N THR A 56 -24.12 -2.26 -2.32
CA THR A 56 -23.13 -3.30 -2.01
C THR A 56 -22.80 -4.23 -3.17
N VAL A 57 -23.70 -4.36 -4.15
CA VAL A 57 -23.57 -5.36 -5.23
C VAL A 57 -23.34 -4.76 -6.63
N ASN A 58 -23.67 -3.47 -6.84
CA ASN A 58 -23.58 -2.83 -8.17
C ASN A 58 -22.57 -1.68 -8.22
N ARG A 59 -21.96 -1.47 -9.40
CA ARG A 59 -20.95 -0.41 -9.66
C ARG A 59 -21.55 0.97 -10.00
N THR A 60 -22.81 1.02 -10.40
CA THR A 60 -23.51 2.24 -10.86
C THR A 60 -24.99 2.10 -10.55
N ILE A 61 -25.62 3.16 -10.03
CA ILE A 61 -27.05 3.20 -9.74
C ILE A 61 -27.71 4.25 -10.62
N ASP A 62 -28.76 3.84 -11.33
CA ASP A 62 -29.72 4.73 -11.96
C ASP A 62 -30.86 4.98 -10.97
N LEU A 63 -30.97 6.22 -10.47
CA LEU A 63 -31.97 6.61 -9.47
C LEU A 63 -33.35 6.94 -10.07
N GLY A 64 -33.50 6.93 -11.40
CA GLY A 64 -34.77 7.20 -12.08
C GLY A 64 -35.20 8.67 -12.04
N ILE A 65 -35.53 9.20 -13.23
CA ILE A 65 -36.10 10.52 -13.58
C ILE A 65 -35.87 11.64 -12.52
N LEU A 66 -34.60 11.92 -12.20
CA LEU A 66 -34.03 13.23 -11.83
C LEU A 66 -32.54 13.05 -11.45
N ALA A 67 -31.69 13.03 -12.48
CA ALA A 67 -30.38 13.68 -12.62
C ALA A 67 -29.29 13.66 -11.52
N TRP A 68 -29.31 12.83 -10.47
CA TRP A 68 -28.16 12.76 -9.54
C TRP A 68 -27.47 11.39 -9.61
N SER A 69 -26.31 11.33 -10.28
CA SER A 69 -25.37 10.21 -10.11
C SER A 69 -24.85 10.22 -8.68
N PRO A 70 -24.92 9.12 -7.91
CA PRO A 70 -24.22 9.03 -6.64
C PRO A 70 -22.73 9.31 -6.91
N VAL A 71 -22.23 10.43 -6.39
CA VAL A 71 -20.80 10.75 -6.49
C VAL A 71 -20.09 9.76 -5.57
N ASN A 72 -19.23 8.90 -6.14
CA ASN A 72 -18.29 8.12 -5.32
C ASN A 72 -17.46 9.13 -4.52
N PHE A 73 -17.52 9.07 -3.19
CA PHE A 73 -16.61 9.84 -2.36
C PHE A 73 -15.30 9.08 -2.29
N CYS A 74 -14.24 9.72 -2.76
CA CYS A 74 -12.90 9.21 -2.56
C CYS A 74 -12.38 9.69 -1.21
N PRO A 75 -11.75 8.81 -0.41
CA PRO A 75 -11.10 9.20 0.81
C PRO A 75 -10.06 10.29 0.57
N GLU A 76 -10.01 11.29 1.45
CA GLU A 76 -9.01 12.36 1.38
C GLU A 76 -7.57 11.80 1.43
N ASN A 77 -7.39 10.62 2.03
CA ASN A 77 -6.11 9.91 2.10
C ASN A 77 -5.57 9.49 0.72
N ASN A 78 -6.44 9.34 -0.29
CA ASN A 78 -6.01 9.06 -1.66
C ASN A 78 -5.50 10.31 -2.41
N LYS A 79 -5.55 11.49 -1.78
CA LYS A 79 -5.04 12.75 -2.31
C LYS A 79 -5.55 13.03 -3.73
N SER A 80 -4.65 13.21 -4.69
CA SER A 80 -4.93 13.53 -6.09
C SER A 80 -5.07 12.31 -6.99
N LEU A 81 -5.18 11.10 -6.44
CA LEU A 81 -5.42 9.90 -7.25
C LEU A 81 -6.78 9.98 -7.98
N PRO A 82 -6.88 9.40 -9.19
CA PRO A 82 -8.16 9.21 -9.86
C PRO A 82 -9.16 8.47 -8.96
N CYS A 83 -10.45 8.78 -9.10
CA CYS A 83 -11.53 8.18 -8.29
C CYS A 83 -12.43 7.28 -9.16
N PRO A 84 -12.48 5.95 -8.93
CA PRO A 84 -11.71 5.16 -7.96
C PRO A 84 -10.23 5.04 -8.32
N ALA A 85 -9.38 4.83 -7.31
CA ALA A 85 -7.96 4.61 -7.51
C ALA A 85 -7.74 3.32 -8.33
N PRO A 86 -6.92 3.35 -9.39
CA PRO A 86 -6.58 2.14 -10.12
C PRO A 86 -5.91 1.11 -9.19
N ALA A 87 -6.16 -0.18 -9.43
CA ALA A 87 -5.50 -1.24 -8.67
C ALA A 87 -3.97 -1.14 -8.80
N GLY A 88 -3.28 -1.16 -7.66
CA GLY A 88 -1.82 -0.96 -7.57
C GLY A 88 -1.37 0.50 -7.68
N ALA A 89 -2.27 1.48 -7.78
CA ALA A 89 -1.87 2.88 -7.78
C ALA A 89 -1.22 3.27 -6.44
N VAL A 90 -0.25 4.18 -6.52
CA VAL A 90 0.52 4.66 -5.38
C VAL A 90 0.08 6.09 -5.05
N VAL A 91 -0.29 6.35 -3.80
CA VAL A 91 -0.60 7.70 -3.33
C VAL A 91 0.63 8.60 -3.56
N PRO A 92 0.46 9.88 -3.94
CA PRO A 92 1.59 10.77 -4.25
C PRO A 92 2.70 10.71 -3.19
N TRP A 93 3.95 10.65 -3.65
CA TRP A 93 5.12 10.56 -2.80
C TRP A 93 5.31 11.82 -1.96
N ALA A 94 5.60 11.62 -0.69
CA ALA A 94 5.96 12.66 0.25
C ALA A 94 7.43 12.55 0.63
N LEU A 95 8.14 13.67 0.60
CA LEU A 95 9.47 13.77 1.17
C LEU A 95 9.36 13.62 2.70
N SER A 96 10.22 12.78 3.27
CA SER A 96 10.37 12.70 4.71
C SER A 96 10.96 14.00 5.27
N PRO A 97 10.58 14.39 6.49
CA PRO A 97 11.08 15.61 7.10
C PRO A 97 12.60 15.49 7.37
N PRO A 98 13.38 16.58 7.28
CA PRO A 98 14.85 16.54 7.38
C PRO A 98 15.40 15.92 8.67
N GLU A 99 14.61 15.94 9.75
CA GLU A 99 14.97 15.40 11.06
C GLU A 99 15.17 13.88 11.05
N ILE A 100 14.58 13.17 10.08
CA ILE A 100 14.77 11.72 9.89
C ILE A 100 15.61 11.38 8.65
N ALA A 101 16.36 12.35 8.14
CA ALA A 101 17.32 12.13 7.07
C ALA A 101 18.46 11.21 7.51
N LEU A 102 19.08 10.50 6.57
CA LEU A 102 20.30 9.76 6.84
C LEU A 102 21.40 10.71 7.37
N PRO A 103 22.27 10.24 8.28
CA PRO A 103 23.37 11.06 8.79
C PRO A 103 24.36 11.51 7.70
N GLN A 104 24.47 10.74 6.62
CA GLN A 104 25.29 11.05 5.45
C GLN A 104 24.57 10.61 4.17
N ALA A 105 24.82 11.33 3.06
CA ALA A 105 24.28 10.96 1.76
C ALA A 105 24.76 9.56 1.34
N ARG A 106 23.85 8.77 0.75
CA ARG A 106 24.12 7.41 0.33
C ARG A 106 23.37 7.07 -0.95
N THR A 107 24.02 6.39 -1.88
CA THR A 107 23.42 5.70 -3.03
C THR A 107 23.94 4.26 -3.08
N ASP A 108 23.24 3.37 -3.77
CA ASP A 108 23.69 2.00 -4.00
C ASP A 108 23.93 1.21 -2.70
N GLY A 109 23.29 1.64 -1.62
CA GLY A 109 23.15 0.88 -0.39
C GLY A 109 21.89 0.02 -0.42
N ALA A 110 21.69 -0.79 0.61
CA ALA A 110 20.50 -1.61 0.73
C ALA A 110 19.83 -1.38 2.07
N ILE A 111 18.51 -1.58 2.13
CA ILE A 111 17.73 -1.44 3.34
C ILE A 111 17.05 -2.76 3.66
N VAL A 112 17.01 -3.11 4.95
CA VAL A 112 16.43 -4.36 5.42
C VAL A 112 15.76 -4.16 6.77
N GLN A 113 14.68 -4.89 7.02
CA GLN A 113 13.97 -4.86 8.30
C GLN A 113 14.12 -6.20 9.04
N SER A 114 14.41 -6.12 10.33
CA SER A 114 14.36 -7.24 11.27
C SER A 114 13.51 -6.86 12.49
N GLY A 115 12.34 -7.47 12.62
CA GLY A 115 11.35 -7.07 13.62
C GLY A 115 10.93 -5.61 13.42
N THR A 116 11.12 -4.77 14.45
CA THR A 116 10.90 -3.32 14.36
C THR A 116 12.15 -2.54 13.97
N THR A 117 13.31 -3.19 13.83
CA THR A 117 14.57 -2.51 13.51
C THR A 117 14.75 -2.47 12.00
N ILE A 118 15.04 -1.28 11.48
CA ILE A 118 15.36 -1.03 10.09
C ILE A 118 16.86 -0.74 10.02
N LEU A 119 17.54 -1.36 9.07
CA LEU A 119 18.98 -1.24 8.88
C LEU A 119 19.27 -0.81 7.44
N TYR A 120 19.95 0.32 7.28
CA TYR A 120 20.56 0.75 6.03
C TYR A 120 22.02 0.29 6.00
N VAL A 121 22.43 -0.40 4.95
CA VAL A 121 23.70 -1.13 4.88
C VAL A 121 24.58 -0.60 3.76
N GLY A 122 25.77 -0.12 4.12
CA GLY A 122 26.83 0.27 3.18
C GLY A 122 26.43 1.42 2.25
N GLY A 123 26.76 1.26 0.97
CA GLY A 123 26.52 2.23 -0.08
C GLY A 123 27.72 3.13 -0.38
N PHE A 124 27.55 3.98 -1.39
CA PHE A 124 28.50 4.97 -1.85
C PHE A 124 28.07 6.38 -1.41
N ASP A 125 29.01 7.17 -0.90
CA ASP A 125 28.72 8.48 -0.30
C ASP A 125 28.93 9.68 -1.23
N GLY A 126 29.22 9.42 -2.50
CA GLY A 126 29.67 10.40 -3.49
C GLY A 126 31.19 10.41 -3.69
N THR A 127 31.95 9.88 -2.73
CA THR A 127 33.42 9.81 -2.77
C THR A 127 33.95 8.40 -2.52
N ASN A 128 33.43 7.70 -1.51
CA ASN A 128 33.91 6.41 -1.05
C ASN A 128 32.77 5.39 -0.94
N VAL A 129 33.10 4.13 -1.19
CA VAL A 129 32.28 3.00 -0.74
C VAL A 129 32.46 2.86 0.77
N THR A 130 31.38 2.61 1.51
CA THR A 130 31.36 2.69 2.98
C THR A 130 31.09 1.35 3.65
N ASP A 131 31.63 1.16 4.87
CA ASP A 131 31.37 0.03 5.76
C ASP A 131 30.31 0.36 6.84
N SER A 132 29.92 1.63 6.95
CA SER A 132 28.94 2.10 7.91
C SER A 132 27.56 1.50 7.64
N THR A 133 26.82 1.23 8.71
CA THR A 133 25.39 0.97 8.65
C THR A 133 24.65 1.97 9.53
N TYR A 134 23.38 2.21 9.24
CA TYR A 134 22.51 3.06 10.05
C TYR A 134 21.28 2.28 10.47
N VAL A 135 20.83 2.50 11.71
CA VAL A 135 19.65 1.85 12.28
C VAL A 135 18.57 2.87 12.59
N ALA A 136 17.33 2.49 12.32
CA ALA A 136 16.14 3.22 12.75
C ALA A 136 15.11 2.22 13.31
N LYS A 137 14.14 2.71 14.08
CA LYS A 137 13.01 1.90 14.53
C LYS A 137 11.79 2.20 13.69
N ALA A 138 11.08 1.16 13.27
CA ALA A 138 9.74 1.27 12.74
C ALA A 138 8.80 1.86 13.81
N SER A 139 8.00 2.83 13.39
CA SER A 139 7.13 3.64 14.23
C SER A 139 5.73 3.67 13.62
N GLY A 140 4.73 3.32 14.42
CA GLY A 140 3.32 3.26 14.00
C GLY A 140 3.07 2.29 12.84
N SER A 141 2.06 2.60 12.03
CA SER A 141 1.57 1.73 10.96
C SER A 141 2.25 1.95 9.60
N GLY A 142 3.53 2.35 9.57
CA GLY A 142 4.27 2.54 8.31
C GLY A 142 5.25 3.71 8.25
N ASN A 143 5.79 4.15 9.39
CA ASN A 143 6.81 5.19 9.46
C ASN A 143 8.04 4.68 10.23
N PHE A 144 9.09 5.48 10.32
CA PHE A 144 10.29 5.14 11.10
C PHE A 144 10.86 6.37 11.81
N ASP A 145 11.62 6.11 12.87
CA ASP A 145 12.26 7.12 13.71
C ASP A 145 13.61 7.58 13.12
N THR A 146 14.29 8.51 13.80
CA THR A 146 15.60 9.02 13.41
C THR A 146 16.64 7.90 13.31
N TRP A 147 17.56 8.05 12.36
CA TRP A 147 18.70 7.15 12.19
C TRP A 147 19.75 7.33 13.29
N ALA A 148 20.37 6.23 13.69
CA ALA A 148 21.57 6.19 14.53
C ALA A 148 22.62 5.27 13.88
N ASP A 149 23.86 5.32 14.37
CA ASP A 149 24.91 4.40 13.90
C ASP A 149 24.56 2.95 14.24
N GLY A 150 24.71 2.06 13.26
CA GLY A 150 24.55 0.62 13.40
C GLY A 150 25.88 -0.14 13.46
N PRO A 151 25.84 -1.48 13.59
CA PRO A 151 27.04 -2.31 13.55
C PRO A 151 27.72 -2.20 12.19
N LYS A 152 29.04 -1.96 12.16
CA LYS A 152 29.78 -1.78 10.91
C LYS A 152 29.97 -3.11 10.17
N LEU A 153 29.99 -3.04 8.84
CA LEU A 153 30.41 -4.17 8.01
C LEU A 153 31.90 -4.47 8.23
N PRO A 154 32.34 -5.73 8.07
CA PRO A 154 33.76 -6.09 8.16
C PRO A 154 34.62 -5.43 7.07
N ALA A 155 34.02 -5.05 5.94
CA ALA A 155 34.66 -4.27 4.89
C ALA A 155 33.62 -3.43 4.12
N PRO A 156 34.03 -2.33 3.46
CA PRO A 156 33.11 -1.46 2.71
C PRO A 156 32.37 -2.18 1.58
N ARG A 157 31.07 -1.91 1.40
CA ARG A 157 30.24 -2.49 0.33
C ARG A 157 29.28 -1.49 -0.29
N SER A 158 29.22 -1.44 -1.62
CA SER A 158 28.09 -0.85 -2.38
C SER A 158 27.54 -1.86 -3.38
N ASN A 159 26.32 -1.67 -3.87
CA ASN A 159 25.62 -2.58 -4.78
C ASN A 159 25.60 -4.04 -4.28
N ALA A 160 25.58 -4.22 -2.96
CA ALA A 160 25.46 -5.52 -2.30
C ALA A 160 24.00 -5.92 -2.17
N ALA A 161 23.71 -7.20 -2.34
CA ALA A 161 22.36 -7.71 -2.18
C ALA A 161 22.13 -8.02 -0.69
N VAL A 162 21.23 -7.30 -0.03
CA VAL A 162 20.96 -7.44 1.41
C VAL A 162 19.55 -7.97 1.67
N ILE A 163 19.44 -9.00 2.51
CA ILE A 163 18.13 -9.59 2.85
C ILE A 163 18.09 -10.15 4.27
N TYR A 164 16.93 -10.07 4.91
CA TYR A 164 16.64 -10.77 6.15
C TYR A 164 15.92 -12.09 5.85
N SER A 165 16.50 -13.20 6.26
CA SER A 165 15.90 -14.53 6.11
C SER A 165 16.46 -15.50 7.13
N GLY A 166 15.66 -16.47 7.58
CA GLY A 166 16.10 -17.49 8.55
C GLY A 166 16.63 -16.91 9.88
N GLY A 167 16.11 -15.75 10.31
CA GLY A 167 16.56 -15.09 11.54
C GLY A 167 17.91 -14.36 11.43
N LYS A 168 18.46 -14.20 10.22
CA LYS A 168 19.74 -13.54 9.96
C LYS A 168 19.60 -12.51 8.85
N ILE A 169 20.48 -11.52 8.86
CA ILE A 169 20.65 -10.57 7.76
C ILE A 169 21.91 -11.00 7.00
N TYR A 170 21.79 -11.11 5.68
CA TYR A 170 22.90 -11.45 4.80
C TYR A 170 23.19 -10.25 3.90
N ALA A 171 24.46 -9.84 3.80
CA ALA A 171 24.95 -8.91 2.79
C ALA A 171 25.84 -9.69 1.81
N VAL A 172 25.36 -9.88 0.59
CA VAL A 172 25.90 -10.82 -0.39
C VAL A 172 26.55 -10.07 -1.54
N GLY A 173 27.85 -10.32 -1.76
CA GLY A 173 28.62 -9.69 -2.83
C GLY A 173 28.75 -8.17 -2.64
N GLY A 174 28.57 -7.43 -3.73
CA GLY A 174 28.78 -6.00 -3.83
C GLY A 174 30.19 -5.63 -4.23
N ASN A 175 30.38 -4.34 -4.52
CA ASN A 175 31.66 -3.73 -4.82
C ASN A 175 32.42 -3.42 -3.53
N ASP A 176 33.73 -3.69 -3.52
CA ASP A 176 34.64 -3.29 -2.46
C ASP A 176 35.03 -1.80 -2.54
N ALA A 177 35.93 -1.36 -1.65
CA ALA A 177 36.46 0.00 -1.63
C ALA A 177 37.16 0.43 -2.93
N ALA A 178 37.62 -0.52 -3.75
CA ALA A 178 38.23 -0.26 -5.06
C ALA A 178 37.22 -0.36 -6.21
N GLY A 179 35.93 -0.51 -5.91
CA GLY A 179 34.87 -0.66 -6.91
C GLY A 179 34.84 -2.04 -7.59
N LYS A 180 35.52 -3.05 -7.03
CA LYS A 180 35.57 -4.39 -7.61
C LYS A 180 34.49 -5.28 -7.01
N PRO A 181 33.73 -6.05 -7.82
CA PRO A 181 32.79 -7.04 -7.31
C PRO A 181 33.48 -8.08 -6.43
N THR A 182 32.77 -8.58 -5.43
CA THR A 182 33.31 -9.51 -4.42
C THR A 182 32.57 -10.83 -4.38
N THR A 183 33.21 -11.88 -3.86
CA THR A 183 32.61 -13.20 -3.60
C THR A 183 32.10 -13.36 -2.17
N THR A 184 32.41 -12.40 -1.30
CA THR A 184 32.21 -12.53 0.14
C THR A 184 30.75 -12.32 0.54
N VAL A 185 30.36 -12.96 1.64
CA VAL A 185 29.07 -12.73 2.31
C VAL A 185 29.33 -12.31 3.75
N PHE A 186 28.62 -11.30 4.22
CA PHE A 186 28.59 -10.92 5.63
C PHE A 186 27.25 -11.28 6.26
N ILE A 187 27.30 -11.73 7.51
CA ILE A 187 26.15 -12.27 8.23
C ILE A 187 26.01 -11.48 9.54
N LEU A 188 24.82 -10.95 9.78
CA LEU A 188 24.45 -10.34 11.05
C LEU A 188 23.31 -11.16 11.66
N THR A 189 23.47 -11.55 12.92
CA THR A 189 22.46 -12.34 13.65
C THR A 189 21.82 -11.47 14.72
N PRO A 190 20.58 -10.97 14.51
CA PRO A 190 19.81 -10.34 15.57
C PRO A 190 19.51 -11.33 16.71
N ASP A 191 19.49 -10.83 17.94
CA ASP A 191 19.06 -11.63 19.08
C ASP A 191 17.55 -11.95 18.97
N ALA A 192 17.20 -13.22 19.08
CA ALA A 192 15.84 -13.70 18.84
C ALA A 192 14.82 -13.22 19.89
N THR A 193 15.27 -12.78 21.06
CA THR A 193 14.38 -12.37 22.18
C THR A 193 14.22 -10.85 22.23
N THR A 194 15.33 -10.13 22.08
CA THR A 194 15.41 -8.68 22.26
C THR A 194 15.37 -7.92 20.94
N GLY A 195 15.67 -8.58 19.82
CA GLY A 195 15.81 -7.93 18.51
C GLY A 195 17.05 -7.05 18.39
N ALA A 196 17.97 -7.10 19.37
CA ALA A 196 19.23 -6.36 19.30
C ALA A 196 20.07 -6.87 18.12
N LEU A 197 20.59 -5.94 17.32
CA LEU A 197 21.52 -6.29 16.26
C LEU A 197 22.86 -6.66 16.90
N GLY A 198 23.37 -7.86 16.62
CA GLY A 198 24.72 -8.25 17.01
C GLY A 198 25.79 -7.53 16.17
N GLU A 199 26.96 -8.15 16.03
CA GLU A 199 28.00 -7.68 15.12
C GLU A 199 27.88 -8.37 13.76
N TRP A 200 28.32 -7.69 12.70
CA TRP A 200 28.50 -8.36 11.42
C TRP A 200 29.70 -9.31 11.47
N GLN A 201 29.54 -10.46 10.86
CA GLN A 201 30.54 -11.52 10.82
C GLN A 201 30.84 -11.90 9.37
N THR A 202 32.08 -12.26 9.09
CA THR A 202 32.44 -12.99 7.88
C THR A 202 31.85 -14.41 7.92
N THR A 203 31.77 -15.07 6.76
CA THR A 203 31.39 -16.48 6.65
C THR A 203 32.28 -17.41 7.49
N GLU A 204 33.56 -17.07 7.60
CA GLU A 204 34.55 -17.82 8.38
C GLU A 204 34.27 -17.71 9.88
N GLU A 205 34.04 -16.49 10.38
CA GLU A 205 33.69 -16.23 11.78
C GLU A 205 32.34 -16.87 12.16
N ALA A 206 31.36 -16.81 11.26
CA ALA A 206 30.06 -17.46 11.42
C ALA A 206 30.11 -18.99 11.25
N LYS A 207 31.24 -19.54 10.76
CA LYS A 207 31.43 -20.97 10.45
C LYS A 207 30.40 -21.51 9.43
N VAL A 208 30.08 -20.71 8.43
CA VAL A 208 29.14 -21.04 7.35
C VAL A 208 29.84 -20.88 6.01
N ASP A 209 29.90 -21.94 5.20
CA ASP A 209 30.47 -21.88 3.85
C ASP A 209 29.43 -21.33 2.85
N LEU A 210 29.39 -20.00 2.73
CA LEU A 210 28.42 -19.27 1.91
C LEU A 210 29.09 -18.29 0.92
N ALA A 211 30.37 -18.47 0.62
CA ALA A 211 31.04 -17.65 -0.39
C ALA A 211 30.42 -17.88 -1.77
N LEU A 212 30.33 -16.82 -2.57
CA LEU A 212 29.86 -16.92 -3.95
C LEU A 212 30.91 -17.64 -4.82
N PRO A 213 30.47 -18.47 -5.78
CA PRO A 213 31.38 -19.16 -6.70
C PRO A 213 32.10 -18.20 -7.67
N GLU A 214 31.52 -17.03 -7.93
CA GLU A 214 32.11 -15.95 -8.71
C GLU A 214 31.79 -14.59 -8.08
N PRO A 215 32.61 -13.55 -8.29
CA PRO A 215 32.33 -12.21 -7.78
C PRO A 215 31.01 -11.67 -8.33
N ARG A 216 30.22 -10.98 -7.49
CA ARG A 216 28.97 -10.34 -7.92
C ARG A 216 28.77 -8.99 -7.26
N ALA A 217 28.32 -8.01 -8.03
CA ALA A 217 27.75 -6.74 -7.56
C ALA A 217 26.53 -6.39 -8.42
N GLY A 218 25.62 -5.56 -7.90
CA GLY A 218 24.42 -5.14 -8.64
C GLY A 218 23.44 -6.28 -8.91
N ALA A 219 23.52 -7.35 -8.13
CA ALA A 219 22.62 -8.49 -8.22
C ALA A 219 21.38 -8.27 -7.34
N ALA A 220 20.24 -8.78 -7.78
CA ALA A 220 19.01 -8.77 -7.00
C ALA A 220 18.93 -10.04 -6.13
N ILE A 221 18.57 -9.90 -4.86
CA ILE A 221 18.36 -11.04 -3.96
C ILE A 221 16.88 -11.15 -3.60
N VAL A 222 16.34 -12.36 -3.64
CA VAL A 222 14.95 -12.66 -3.29
C VAL A 222 14.89 -13.84 -2.32
N ALA A 223 13.98 -13.77 -1.35
CA ALA A 223 13.69 -14.89 -0.47
C ALA A 223 12.78 -15.89 -1.20
N ALA A 224 13.26 -17.12 -1.34
CA ALA A 224 12.48 -18.25 -1.85
C ALA A 224 11.88 -19.04 -0.69
N THR A 225 10.93 -19.93 -0.98
CA THR A 225 10.27 -20.77 0.04
C THR A 225 11.26 -21.64 0.83
N ASP A 226 12.36 -22.07 0.19
CA ASP A 226 13.36 -22.98 0.74
C ASP A 226 14.75 -22.34 0.92
N GLY A 227 14.89 -21.02 0.76
CA GLY A 227 16.17 -20.34 0.92
C GLY A 227 16.25 -18.98 0.22
N LEU A 228 17.37 -18.71 -0.45
CA LEU A 228 17.64 -17.43 -1.12
C LEU A 228 18.02 -17.66 -2.57
N MET A 229 17.62 -16.73 -3.45
CA MET A 229 18.08 -16.67 -4.83
C MET A 229 18.74 -15.33 -5.12
N LEU A 230 19.93 -15.37 -5.69
CA LEU A 230 20.70 -14.22 -6.15
C LEU A 230 20.70 -14.21 -7.68
N VAL A 231 20.21 -13.13 -8.28
CA VAL A 231 19.82 -13.07 -9.69
C VAL A 231 20.64 -12.01 -10.41
N GLY A 232 21.32 -12.41 -11.48
CA GLY A 232 22.11 -11.50 -12.31
C GLY A 232 23.28 -10.86 -11.55
N GLY A 233 23.53 -9.58 -11.84
CA GLY A 233 24.67 -8.80 -11.37
C GLY A 233 25.80 -8.74 -12.39
N THR A 234 26.96 -8.21 -11.98
CA THR A 234 28.20 -8.17 -12.75
C THR A 234 29.32 -8.92 -12.05
N ASN A 235 30.15 -9.62 -12.82
CA ASN A 235 31.38 -10.27 -12.33
C ASN A 235 32.62 -9.39 -12.48
N GLY A 236 32.44 -8.12 -12.84
CA GLY A 236 33.52 -7.14 -13.06
C GLY A 236 34.02 -7.10 -14.50
N THR A 237 33.62 -8.07 -15.34
CA THR A 237 33.91 -8.07 -16.79
C THR A 237 32.64 -7.80 -17.60
N ALA A 238 31.53 -8.43 -17.23
CA ALA A 238 30.24 -8.23 -17.88
C ALA A 238 29.07 -8.52 -16.91
N PRO A 239 27.86 -8.02 -17.21
CA PRO A 239 26.65 -8.54 -16.60
C PRO A 239 26.52 -10.05 -16.82
N VAL A 240 25.96 -10.76 -15.84
CA VAL A 240 25.74 -12.21 -15.89
C VAL A 240 24.24 -12.53 -16.00
N ASN A 241 23.92 -13.69 -16.57
CA ASN A 241 22.54 -14.16 -16.78
C ASN A 241 22.15 -15.31 -15.83
N THR A 242 23.01 -15.63 -14.87
CA THR A 242 22.86 -16.78 -13.98
C THR A 242 22.09 -16.43 -12.73
N VAL A 243 21.29 -17.39 -12.25
CA VAL A 243 20.65 -17.37 -10.94
C VAL A 243 21.40 -18.33 -10.03
N LEU A 244 21.89 -17.83 -8.90
CA LEU A 244 22.45 -18.66 -7.84
C LEU A 244 21.41 -18.87 -6.76
N LYS A 245 21.35 -20.07 -6.20
CA LYS A 245 20.46 -20.42 -5.12
C LYS A 245 21.21 -21.07 -3.97
N THR A 246 20.82 -20.73 -2.75
CA THR A 246 21.15 -21.46 -1.54
C THR A 246 19.86 -21.93 -0.88
N THR A 247 19.88 -23.12 -0.30
CA THR A 247 18.74 -23.69 0.45
C THR A 247 19.05 -23.73 1.93
N PHE A 248 18.03 -23.56 2.77
CA PHE A 248 18.17 -23.62 4.21
C PHE A 248 17.80 -25.01 4.73
N ASP A 249 18.59 -25.53 5.66
CA ASP A 249 18.22 -26.73 6.40
C ASP A 249 17.16 -26.43 7.47
N LEU A 250 16.73 -27.46 8.22
CA LEU A 250 15.74 -27.31 9.30
C LEU A 250 16.18 -26.38 10.45
N LYS A 251 17.47 -26.06 10.53
CA LYS A 251 18.04 -25.15 11.53
C LYS A 251 18.26 -23.75 10.95
N GLY A 252 17.86 -23.51 9.71
CA GLY A 252 18.05 -22.23 9.02
C GLY A 252 19.48 -21.99 8.55
N VAL A 253 20.33 -23.03 8.49
CA VAL A 253 21.70 -22.92 7.99
C VAL A 253 21.68 -23.03 6.47
N PRO A 254 22.26 -22.06 5.74
CA PRO A 254 22.32 -22.10 4.30
C PRO A 254 23.34 -23.12 3.79
N SER A 255 22.98 -23.77 2.68
CA SER A 255 23.89 -24.58 1.86
C SER A 255 24.76 -23.68 0.96
N LYS A 256 25.76 -24.25 0.31
CA LYS A 256 26.57 -23.51 -0.66
C LYS A 256 25.71 -23.00 -1.82
N TRP A 257 26.08 -21.87 -2.38
CA TRP A 257 25.47 -21.36 -3.61
C TRP A 257 25.65 -22.36 -4.76
N ALA A 258 24.56 -22.68 -5.43
CA ALA A 258 24.52 -23.50 -6.64
C ALA A 258 23.82 -22.74 -7.77
N ALA A 259 24.24 -22.95 -9.01
CA ALA A 259 23.56 -22.37 -10.16
C ALA A 259 22.24 -23.10 -10.41
N GLU A 260 21.18 -22.33 -10.63
CA GLU A 260 19.90 -22.84 -11.09
C GLU A 260 19.94 -23.20 -12.58
N PRO A 261 19.16 -24.20 -13.04
CA PRO A 261 19.19 -24.63 -14.43
C PRO A 261 18.63 -23.58 -15.40
N GLY A 262 17.66 -22.78 -14.96
CA GLY A 262 17.10 -21.69 -15.76
C GLY A 262 17.97 -20.44 -15.70
N THR A 263 18.44 -19.99 -16.86
CA THR A 263 19.19 -18.73 -17.00
C THR A 263 18.33 -17.64 -17.61
N LEU A 264 18.61 -16.40 -17.22
CA LEU A 264 18.07 -15.21 -17.87
C LEU A 264 18.42 -15.24 -19.36
N PHE A 265 17.49 -14.79 -20.21
CA PHE A 265 17.73 -14.68 -21.66
C PHE A 265 18.51 -13.41 -22.01
N THR A 266 18.52 -12.43 -21.10
CA THR A 266 19.37 -11.25 -21.15
C THR A 266 20.18 -11.15 -19.86
N ALA A 267 21.50 -11.07 -19.96
CA ALA A 267 22.36 -10.81 -18.81
C ALA A 267 22.15 -9.37 -18.30
N VAL A 268 21.98 -9.21 -16.99
CA VAL A 268 21.61 -7.91 -16.39
C VAL A 268 22.38 -7.66 -15.09
N THR A 269 22.77 -6.40 -14.88
CA THR A 269 23.21 -5.86 -13.58
C THR A 269 22.32 -4.68 -13.21
N ASP A 270 22.22 -4.35 -11.93
CA ASP A 270 21.42 -3.23 -11.40
C ASP A 270 19.93 -3.33 -11.78
N ALA A 271 19.46 -4.56 -12.03
CA ALA A 271 18.07 -4.88 -12.26
C ALA A 271 17.35 -5.08 -10.92
N SER A 272 16.03 -4.88 -10.92
CA SER A 272 15.19 -5.27 -9.79
C SER A 272 14.60 -6.65 -10.02
N ALA A 273 14.42 -7.40 -8.92
CA ALA A 273 13.74 -8.68 -8.97
C ALA A 273 12.75 -8.84 -7.82
N GLY A 274 11.71 -9.64 -8.03
CA GLY A 274 10.74 -9.93 -7.00
C GLY A 274 9.85 -11.12 -7.35
N LEU A 275 9.32 -11.77 -6.33
CA LEU A 275 8.34 -12.85 -6.49
C LEU A 275 6.93 -12.26 -6.48
N VAL A 276 6.14 -12.61 -7.49
CA VAL A 276 4.70 -12.32 -7.56
C VAL A 276 3.97 -13.57 -8.04
N GLY A 277 3.06 -14.07 -7.19
CA GLY A 277 2.45 -15.38 -7.41
C GLY A 277 3.50 -16.48 -7.41
N SER A 278 3.51 -17.31 -8.45
CA SER A 278 4.46 -18.42 -8.62
C SER A 278 5.61 -18.09 -9.57
N TYR A 279 5.92 -16.81 -9.78
CA TYR A 279 6.91 -16.39 -10.78
C TYR A 279 7.94 -15.44 -10.18
N LEU A 280 9.20 -15.62 -10.62
CA LEU A 280 10.28 -14.68 -10.38
C LEU A 280 10.31 -13.66 -11.51
N TRP A 281 10.15 -12.39 -11.19
CA TRP A 281 10.25 -11.31 -12.17
C TRP A 281 11.58 -10.60 -12.02
N VAL A 282 12.20 -10.26 -13.15
CA VAL A 282 13.44 -9.49 -13.24
C VAL A 282 13.22 -8.41 -14.28
N TYR A 283 13.42 -7.15 -13.93
CA TYR A 283 13.08 -6.04 -14.81
C TYR A 283 14.08 -4.88 -14.72
N GLY A 284 14.30 -4.25 -15.87
CA GLY A 284 15.27 -3.17 -16.04
C GLY A 284 16.72 -3.65 -15.93
N GLY A 285 17.58 -2.76 -15.44
CA GLY A 285 19.01 -2.97 -15.31
C GLY A 285 19.80 -2.54 -16.53
N THR A 286 21.07 -2.92 -16.55
CA THR A 286 22.05 -2.59 -17.59
C THR A 286 22.48 -3.86 -18.34
N ALA A 287 22.51 -3.79 -19.66
CA ALA A 287 23.05 -4.85 -20.52
C ALA A 287 24.58 -4.79 -20.66
N ALA A 288 25.14 -5.79 -21.33
CA ALA A 288 26.58 -5.86 -21.61
C ALA A 288 27.12 -4.68 -22.46
N ASP A 289 26.27 -3.99 -23.22
CA ASP A 289 26.65 -2.78 -23.97
C ASP A 289 26.61 -1.49 -23.11
N GLY A 290 26.33 -1.61 -21.81
CA GLY A 290 26.27 -0.50 -20.86
C GLY A 290 24.97 0.31 -20.91
N LYS A 291 23.99 -0.09 -21.73
CA LYS A 291 22.72 0.64 -21.82
C LYS A 291 21.69 0.14 -20.83
N ALA A 292 20.86 1.07 -20.35
CA ALA A 292 19.67 0.76 -19.59
C ALA A 292 18.68 -0.05 -20.44
N LEU A 293 17.96 -0.97 -19.80
CA LEU A 293 17.06 -1.91 -20.47
C LEU A 293 15.59 -1.62 -20.18
N THR A 294 14.75 -1.93 -21.15
CA THR A 294 13.29 -2.10 -20.96
C THR A 294 12.92 -3.53 -20.56
N THR A 295 13.88 -4.45 -20.62
CA THR A 295 13.64 -5.88 -20.58
C THR A 295 12.99 -6.34 -19.29
N VAL A 296 11.94 -7.15 -19.44
CA VAL A 296 11.28 -7.85 -18.34
C VAL A 296 11.36 -9.35 -18.61
N GLN A 297 11.91 -10.08 -17.65
CA GLN A 297 12.15 -11.50 -17.71
C GLN A 297 11.37 -12.20 -16.59
N ARG A 298 10.73 -13.31 -16.93
CA ARG A 298 9.95 -14.12 -15.99
C ARG A 298 10.58 -15.50 -15.84
N GLY A 299 11.06 -15.80 -14.65
CA GLY A 299 11.52 -17.12 -14.23
C GLY A 299 10.33 -18.01 -13.84
N GLU A 300 10.31 -19.21 -14.38
CA GLU A 300 9.31 -20.22 -14.07
C GLU A 300 9.92 -21.34 -13.23
N PHE A 301 9.21 -21.74 -12.19
CA PHE A 301 9.60 -22.85 -11.35
C PHE A 301 9.18 -24.19 -11.96
N GLY A 302 9.93 -25.25 -11.64
CA GLY A 302 9.59 -26.61 -12.04
C GLY A 302 8.33 -27.14 -11.35
N THR A 303 8.07 -28.43 -11.50
CA THR A 303 6.95 -29.13 -10.81
C THR A 303 7.48 -30.33 -10.03
N GLY A 304 6.68 -30.84 -9.09
CA GLY A 304 7.06 -32.00 -8.29
C GLY A 304 8.34 -31.77 -7.49
N ALA A 305 9.36 -32.59 -7.72
CA ALA A 305 10.64 -32.50 -7.02
C ALA A 305 11.44 -31.22 -7.34
N ASP A 306 11.16 -30.57 -8.48
CA ASP A 306 11.82 -29.34 -8.90
C ASP A 306 10.95 -28.09 -8.68
N ALA A 307 9.90 -28.20 -7.86
CA ALA A 307 8.96 -27.09 -7.59
C ALA A 307 9.62 -25.83 -7.00
N THR A 308 10.81 -25.96 -6.42
CA THR A 308 11.55 -24.80 -5.90
C THR A 308 12.67 -24.33 -6.83
N LYS A 309 12.92 -25.02 -7.95
CA LYS A 309 13.99 -24.67 -8.89
C LYS A 309 13.46 -23.85 -10.05
N ILE A 310 14.22 -22.83 -10.46
CA ILE A 310 13.95 -22.09 -11.69
C ILE A 310 14.42 -22.93 -12.87
N VAL A 311 13.48 -23.36 -13.72
CA VAL A 311 13.78 -24.26 -14.84
C VAL A 311 13.96 -23.52 -16.17
N ARG A 312 13.37 -22.33 -16.31
CA ARG A 312 13.52 -21.48 -17.50
C ARG A 312 13.13 -20.04 -17.24
N PHE A 313 13.63 -19.14 -18.07
CA PHE A 313 13.10 -17.79 -18.21
C PHE A 313 12.38 -17.63 -19.54
N GLY A 314 11.25 -16.91 -19.53
CA GLY A 314 10.52 -16.54 -20.73
C GLY A 314 9.25 -15.75 -20.42
N VAL A 315 8.94 -14.80 -21.30
CA VAL A 315 7.70 -14.01 -21.28
C VAL A 315 6.81 -14.43 -22.45
N ARG A 316 5.49 -14.53 -22.21
CA ARG A 316 4.55 -15.10 -23.18
C ARG A 316 3.69 -14.01 -23.84
N GLY A 317 4.15 -13.47 -24.96
CA GLY A 317 3.38 -12.57 -25.85
C GLY A 317 3.07 -11.17 -25.28
N GLY A 318 2.98 -10.16 -26.16
CA GLY A 318 2.68 -8.76 -25.79
C GLY A 318 3.89 -7.96 -25.26
N SER A 319 3.78 -6.62 -25.25
CA SER A 319 4.82 -5.72 -24.73
C SER A 319 4.89 -5.79 -23.20
N THR A 320 5.53 -6.84 -22.68
CA THR A 320 5.83 -7.02 -21.26
C THR A 320 6.99 -6.13 -20.79
N GLU A 321 7.71 -5.54 -21.74
CA GLU A 321 8.77 -4.57 -21.55
C GLU A 321 8.30 -3.36 -20.73
N LEU A 322 9.21 -2.80 -19.92
CA LEU A 322 9.02 -1.51 -19.28
C LEU A 322 8.75 -0.43 -20.34
N PRO A 323 7.87 0.55 -20.08
CA PRO A 323 7.58 1.62 -21.02
C PRO A 323 8.79 2.48 -21.41
N ALA A 324 9.82 2.52 -20.55
CA ALA A 324 11.07 3.21 -20.81
C ALA A 324 12.24 2.45 -20.18
N ALA A 325 13.42 2.60 -20.77
CA ALA A 325 14.64 1.93 -20.29
C ALA A 325 15.04 2.47 -18.92
N ARG A 326 15.34 1.58 -17.97
CA ARG A 326 15.73 1.94 -16.59
C ARG A 326 16.80 1.01 -16.06
N THR A 327 17.83 1.59 -15.44
CA THR A 327 18.81 0.88 -14.62
C THR A 327 18.86 1.47 -13.21
N ASN A 328 19.34 0.69 -12.24
CA ASN A 328 19.48 1.11 -10.84
C ASN A 328 18.19 1.71 -10.26
N LEU A 329 17.06 1.08 -10.60
CA LEU A 329 15.72 1.51 -10.21
C LEU A 329 15.35 0.99 -8.82
N ALA A 330 14.50 1.73 -8.11
CA ALA A 330 13.96 1.33 -6.82
C ALA A 330 12.76 0.40 -7.04
N GLY A 331 13.04 -0.87 -7.35
CA GLY A 331 12.00 -1.86 -7.63
C GLY A 331 11.64 -2.73 -6.43
N PHE A 332 10.35 -3.01 -6.28
CA PHE A 332 9.84 -3.90 -5.23
C PHE A 332 8.51 -4.54 -5.65
N THR A 333 8.06 -5.50 -4.86
CA THR A 333 6.73 -6.10 -4.98
C THR A 333 5.87 -5.75 -3.79
N ALA A 334 4.60 -5.40 -4.04
CA ALA A 334 3.61 -5.17 -3.00
C ALA A 334 2.20 -5.44 -3.54
N ASN A 335 1.31 -5.98 -2.72
CA ASN A 335 -0.10 -6.20 -3.07
C ASN A 335 -0.31 -6.96 -4.41
N GLY A 336 0.59 -7.90 -4.73
CA GLY A 336 0.54 -8.66 -5.98
C GLY A 336 0.95 -7.88 -7.24
N ALA A 337 1.54 -6.69 -7.09
CA ALA A 337 2.05 -5.88 -8.18
C ALA A 337 3.58 -5.74 -8.13
N LEU A 338 4.15 -5.49 -9.31
CA LEU A 338 5.54 -5.10 -9.53
C LEU A 338 5.60 -3.57 -9.65
N TYR A 339 6.56 -2.94 -8.99
CA TYR A 339 6.78 -1.50 -9.07
C TYR A 339 8.18 -1.23 -9.60
N ALA A 340 8.29 -0.37 -10.61
CA ALA A 340 9.53 0.11 -11.17
C ALA A 340 9.58 1.64 -11.03
N ILE A 341 10.39 2.11 -10.08
CA ILE A 341 10.34 3.50 -9.63
C ILE A 341 11.70 4.18 -9.82
N GLY A 342 11.68 5.35 -10.46
CA GLY A 342 12.88 6.12 -10.73
C GLY A 342 13.88 5.34 -11.59
N GLY A 343 15.10 5.17 -11.08
CA GLY A 343 16.25 4.66 -11.83
C GLY A 343 16.90 5.72 -12.71
N SER A 344 17.82 5.29 -13.56
CA SER A 344 18.42 6.12 -14.61
C SER A 344 18.11 5.54 -15.98
N ASP A 345 17.94 6.43 -16.96
CA ASP A 345 17.88 6.08 -18.39
C ASP A 345 19.28 5.91 -19.04
N GLY A 346 20.35 5.98 -18.23
CA GLY A 346 21.74 5.99 -18.67
C GLY A 346 22.35 7.40 -18.76
N ALA A 347 21.54 8.45 -18.59
CA ALA A 347 22.01 9.83 -18.57
C ALA A 347 21.60 10.55 -17.27
N THR A 348 20.33 10.45 -16.87
CA THR A 348 19.78 11.22 -15.75
C THR A 348 18.92 10.35 -14.84
N PRO A 349 18.88 10.64 -13.52
CA PRO A 349 17.90 10.06 -12.62
C PRO A 349 16.48 10.43 -13.04
N GLN A 350 15.59 9.45 -13.03
CA GLN A 350 14.20 9.56 -13.46
C GLN A 350 13.27 9.66 -12.25
N SER A 351 12.14 10.33 -12.41
CA SER A 351 11.08 10.41 -11.39
C SER A 351 9.92 9.46 -11.67
N THR A 352 9.83 8.92 -12.88
CA THR A 352 8.68 8.14 -13.33
C THR A 352 8.46 6.88 -12.51
N LEU A 353 7.20 6.60 -12.17
CA LEU A 353 6.75 5.34 -11.58
C LEU A 353 5.94 4.54 -12.60
N TYR A 354 6.33 3.28 -12.79
CA TYR A 354 5.55 2.27 -13.50
C TYR A 354 5.15 1.16 -12.55
N TRP A 355 3.94 0.63 -12.71
CA TRP A 355 3.54 -0.59 -12.01
C TRP A 355 2.79 -1.55 -12.93
N ALA A 356 2.91 -2.84 -12.64
CA ALA A 356 2.21 -3.88 -13.36
C ALA A 356 1.61 -4.88 -12.37
N THR A 357 0.38 -5.31 -12.63
CA THR A 357 -0.26 -6.40 -11.88
C THR A 357 -0.33 -7.62 -12.80
N PRO A 358 0.50 -8.65 -12.57
CA PRO A 358 0.36 -9.91 -13.28
C PRO A 358 -1.05 -10.47 -13.12
N ASN A 359 -1.61 -11.01 -14.20
CA ASN A 359 -2.92 -11.66 -14.18
C ASN A 359 -2.83 -13.06 -13.53
N ALA A 360 -3.96 -13.78 -13.50
CA ALA A 360 -4.01 -15.13 -12.91
C ALA A 360 -3.11 -16.18 -13.62
N THR A 361 -2.73 -15.95 -14.89
CA THR A 361 -1.78 -16.81 -15.62
C THR A 361 -0.33 -16.35 -15.45
N GLY A 362 -0.10 -15.28 -14.68
CA GLY A 362 1.23 -14.71 -14.47
C GLY A 362 1.77 -13.94 -15.67
N ASP A 363 0.92 -13.41 -16.53
CA ASP A 363 1.32 -12.52 -17.61
C ASP A 363 1.07 -11.06 -17.20
N ILE A 364 1.94 -10.15 -17.67
CA ILE A 364 1.77 -8.70 -17.46
C ILE A 364 0.93 -8.17 -18.63
N PRO A 365 -0.32 -7.72 -18.40
CA PRO A 365 -1.15 -7.20 -19.48
C PRO A 365 -0.68 -5.83 -19.96
N GLU A 366 -0.25 -4.98 -19.04
CA GLU A 366 0.22 -3.62 -19.28
C GLU A 366 1.06 -3.14 -18.08
N TRP A 367 1.95 -2.18 -18.37
CA TRP A 367 2.54 -1.32 -17.35
C TRP A 367 1.72 -0.03 -17.27
N LYS A 368 1.24 0.28 -16.07
CA LYS A 368 0.46 1.47 -15.78
C LYS A 368 1.35 2.59 -15.27
N HIS A 369 0.88 3.82 -15.46
CA HIS A 369 1.55 5.04 -15.08
C HIS A 369 0.53 6.12 -14.74
N LEU A 370 0.84 6.94 -13.74
CA LEU A 370 0.10 8.14 -13.37
C LEU A 370 1.12 9.20 -12.93
N ASP A 371 1.11 10.36 -13.57
CA ASP A 371 1.99 11.49 -13.23
C ASP A 371 1.92 11.89 -11.75
N VAL A 372 0.74 11.75 -11.13
CA VAL A 372 0.54 12.05 -9.70
C VAL A 372 1.25 11.06 -8.76
N SER A 373 1.62 9.89 -9.26
CA SER A 373 2.34 8.84 -8.53
C SER A 373 3.85 8.87 -8.77
N ASP A 374 4.35 9.82 -9.57
CA ASP A 374 5.78 9.98 -9.80
C ASP A 374 6.49 10.52 -8.56
N LEU A 375 7.81 10.26 -8.51
CA LEU A 375 8.67 10.83 -7.50
C LEU A 375 8.72 12.37 -7.64
N PRO A 376 9.02 13.08 -6.54
CA PRO A 376 9.28 14.52 -6.60
C PRO A 376 10.38 14.86 -7.64
N ALA A 377 10.38 16.12 -8.10
CA ALA A 377 11.32 16.59 -9.11
C ALA A 377 12.79 16.32 -8.70
N GLY A 378 13.61 15.92 -9.67
CA GLY A 378 15.02 15.55 -9.47
C GLY A 378 15.31 14.05 -9.56
N GLY A 379 14.27 13.21 -9.58
CA GLY A 379 14.39 11.77 -9.78
C GLY A 379 15.16 11.04 -8.69
N ASN A 380 15.30 9.73 -8.83
CA ASN A 380 16.10 8.93 -7.90
C ASN A 380 16.62 7.67 -8.57
N ALA A 381 17.94 7.45 -8.56
CA ALA A 381 18.57 6.20 -8.97
C ALA A 381 19.40 5.64 -7.80
N GLY A 382 19.40 4.32 -7.59
CA GLY A 382 20.17 3.69 -6.51
C GLY A 382 19.65 3.98 -5.10
N GLY A 383 18.42 4.46 -4.96
CA GLY A 383 17.73 4.52 -3.68
C GLY A 383 17.32 3.12 -3.22
N ALA A 384 17.38 2.88 -1.91
CA ALA A 384 17.08 1.58 -1.34
C ALA A 384 15.57 1.49 -1.00
N PRO A 385 14.77 0.67 -1.70
CA PRO A 385 13.34 0.52 -1.42
C PRO A 385 13.07 -0.47 -0.28
N MET A 386 12.04 -0.18 0.52
CA MET A 386 11.42 -1.14 1.44
C MET A 386 9.91 -0.95 1.52
N ILE A 387 9.21 -2.01 1.91
CA ILE A 387 7.81 -1.95 2.33
C ILE A 387 7.76 -1.96 3.86
N LEU A 388 7.11 -0.95 4.43
CA LEU A 388 6.87 -0.80 5.86
C LEU A 388 5.37 -0.61 6.10
N GLY A 389 4.69 -1.69 6.48
CA GLY A 389 3.22 -1.70 6.57
C GLY A 389 2.59 -1.45 5.19
N PRO A 390 1.68 -0.46 5.04
CA PRO A 390 1.09 -0.09 3.76
C PRO A 390 1.96 0.87 2.93
N ASN A 391 3.10 1.33 3.47
CA ASN A 391 3.93 2.34 2.83
C ASN A 391 5.15 1.72 2.15
N ALA A 392 5.43 2.16 0.94
CA ALA A 392 6.74 2.04 0.33
C ALA A 392 7.61 3.23 0.76
N ILE A 393 8.88 2.96 1.04
CA ILE A 393 9.87 3.96 1.44
C ILE A 393 11.11 3.74 0.58
N ILE A 394 11.64 4.81 0.00
CA ILE A 394 12.93 4.80 -0.70
C ILE A 394 13.88 5.70 0.09
N VAL A 395 15.01 5.15 0.51
CA VAL A 395 16.00 5.83 1.34
C VAL A 395 17.29 6.06 0.56
N GLY A 396 17.78 7.29 0.55
CA GLY A 396 18.98 7.68 -0.18
C GLY A 396 18.77 7.67 -1.69
N GLY A 397 19.82 7.29 -2.42
CA GLY A 397 19.92 7.33 -3.86
C GLY A 397 20.59 8.60 -4.38
N THR A 398 20.64 8.70 -5.71
CA THR A 398 21.22 9.80 -6.46
C THR A 398 20.12 10.55 -7.19
N THR A 399 20.02 11.83 -6.92
CA THR A 399 19.12 12.79 -7.59
C THR A 399 19.91 13.57 -8.65
N ALA A 400 19.26 14.44 -9.40
CA ALA A 400 19.94 15.38 -10.30
C ALA A 400 21.01 16.26 -9.61
N SER A 401 20.92 16.47 -8.29
CA SER A 401 21.92 17.19 -7.49
C SER A 401 23.02 16.30 -6.87
N GLY A 402 23.00 14.99 -7.14
CA GLY A 402 23.93 14.02 -6.57
C GLY A 402 23.31 13.14 -5.47
N PRO A 403 24.13 12.38 -4.74
CA PRO A 403 23.70 11.52 -3.64
C PRO A 403 22.93 12.30 -2.58
N THR A 404 21.86 11.73 -2.02
CA THR A 404 20.99 12.39 -1.04
C THR A 404 20.96 11.69 0.31
N THR A 405 20.68 12.44 1.36
CA THR A 405 20.35 11.94 2.70
C THR A 405 18.85 11.68 2.87
N ALA A 406 18.04 12.17 1.93
CA ALA A 406 16.59 12.16 2.07
C ALA A 406 16.00 10.76 1.94
N SER A 407 14.79 10.62 2.47
CA SER A 407 13.91 9.50 2.14
C SER A 407 12.58 10.04 1.62
N ILE A 408 11.93 9.24 0.80
CA ILE A 408 10.60 9.51 0.26
C ILE A 408 9.69 8.34 0.59
N ARG A 409 8.41 8.62 0.84
CA ARG A 409 7.43 7.60 1.20
C ARG A 409 6.12 7.77 0.47
N ALA A 410 5.44 6.67 0.20
CA ALA A 410 4.11 6.67 -0.38
C ALA A 410 3.30 5.46 0.09
N ASN A 411 1.99 5.61 0.23
CA ASN A 411 1.09 4.50 0.52
C ASN A 411 0.78 3.73 -0.79
N VAL A 412 1.03 2.42 -0.79
CA VAL A 412 0.81 1.52 -1.94
C VAL A 412 -0.51 0.73 -1.85
N ALA A 413 -1.35 1.06 -0.87
CA ALA A 413 -2.67 0.51 -0.62
C ALA A 413 -3.70 1.65 -0.47
N PRO A 414 -4.07 2.34 -1.57
CA PRO A 414 -5.07 3.40 -1.54
C PRO A 414 -6.42 2.87 -1.05
N GLU A 415 -7.13 3.69 -0.30
CA GLU A 415 -8.41 3.32 0.30
C GLU A 415 -9.51 3.19 -0.77
N ALA A 416 -10.42 2.25 -0.58
CA ALA A 416 -11.52 2.06 -1.51
C ALA A 416 -12.48 3.29 -1.48
N PRO A 417 -13.11 3.63 -2.62
CA PRO A 417 -14.19 4.62 -2.63
C PRO A 417 -15.31 4.22 -1.66
N PHE A 418 -16.08 5.18 -1.17
CA PHE A 418 -17.24 4.93 -0.31
C PHE A 418 -18.45 5.78 -0.69
N PHE A 419 -19.62 5.35 -0.24
CA PHE A 419 -20.88 6.10 -0.27
C PHE A 419 -21.26 6.54 1.14
N GLN A 420 -21.91 7.70 1.25
CA GLN A 420 -22.51 8.15 2.51
C GLN A 420 -24.04 8.14 2.37
N LEU A 421 -24.74 7.32 3.16
CA LEU A 421 -26.19 7.13 3.08
C LEU A 421 -26.91 7.64 4.34
N GLY A 422 -28.06 8.31 4.14
CA GLY A 422 -28.98 8.71 5.20
C GLY A 422 -28.60 9.99 5.96
N LEU A 423 -29.53 10.50 6.78
CA LEU A 423 -29.36 11.71 7.61
C LEU A 423 -28.24 11.60 8.66
N VAL A 424 -27.78 10.38 8.95
CA VAL A 424 -26.72 10.07 9.93
C VAL A 424 -25.41 9.67 9.23
N GLY A 425 -25.39 9.62 7.89
CA GLY A 425 -24.18 9.45 7.11
C GLY A 425 -23.49 8.10 7.29
N ALA A 426 -24.23 6.99 7.14
CA ALA A 426 -23.65 5.65 7.13
C ALA A 426 -22.68 5.51 5.94
N THR A 427 -21.40 5.30 6.23
CA THR A 427 -20.36 5.08 5.22
C THR A 427 -20.38 3.62 4.75
N VAL A 428 -20.70 3.39 3.48
CA VAL A 428 -20.68 2.06 2.86
C VAL A 428 -19.52 2.01 1.86
N PRO A 429 -18.55 1.10 2.02
CA PRO A 429 -17.51 0.93 1.01
C PRO A 429 -18.13 0.62 -0.36
N ALA A 430 -17.74 1.37 -1.38
CA ALA A 430 -18.16 1.17 -2.77
C ALA A 430 -17.36 0.03 -3.42
N LEU A 431 -17.27 -1.10 -2.72
CA LEU A 431 -16.65 -2.31 -3.21
C LEU A 431 -17.75 -3.15 -3.84
N LYS A 432 -17.68 -3.34 -5.17
CA LYS A 432 -18.40 -4.44 -5.81
C LYS A 432 -17.82 -5.74 -5.25
N ILE A 433 -18.45 -6.31 -4.25
CA ILE A 433 -18.09 -7.62 -3.72
C ILE A 433 -18.90 -8.62 -4.56
N ASP A 434 -18.22 -9.29 -5.48
CA ASP A 434 -18.83 -10.29 -6.35
C ASP A 434 -19.08 -11.60 -5.57
N GLY A 435 -20.13 -12.33 -5.95
CA GLY A 435 -20.47 -13.64 -5.40
C GLY A 435 -21.31 -13.62 -4.12
N GLU A 436 -21.42 -14.79 -3.48
CA GLU A 436 -22.31 -15.04 -2.34
C GLU A 436 -22.01 -14.15 -1.12
N VAL A 437 -20.72 -13.82 -0.91
CA VAL A 437 -20.27 -12.94 0.17
C VAL A 437 -20.80 -11.51 0.01
N GLY A 438 -20.83 -10.98 -1.22
CA GLY A 438 -21.36 -9.64 -1.47
C GLY A 438 -22.86 -9.55 -1.27
N GLN A 439 -23.59 -10.61 -1.62
CA GLN A 439 -25.03 -10.70 -1.35
C GLN A 439 -25.31 -10.72 0.16
N GLN A 440 -24.56 -11.53 0.93
CA GLN A 440 -24.71 -11.61 2.38
C GLN A 440 -24.42 -10.28 3.07
N LEU A 441 -23.35 -9.59 2.67
CA LEU A 441 -23.02 -8.25 3.19
C LEU A 441 -24.08 -7.21 2.78
N GLY A 442 -24.61 -7.30 1.57
CA GLY A 442 -25.68 -6.42 1.12
C GLY A 442 -26.97 -6.60 1.91
N TYR A 443 -27.34 -7.85 2.23
CA TYR A 443 -28.49 -8.12 3.11
C TYR A 443 -28.26 -7.61 4.52
N LEU A 444 -27.05 -7.77 5.06
CA LEU A 444 -26.70 -7.27 6.38
C LEU A 444 -26.81 -5.75 6.46
N ASN A 445 -26.31 -5.04 5.44
CA ASN A 445 -26.39 -3.58 5.36
C ASN A 445 -27.83 -3.08 5.21
N ALA A 446 -28.61 -3.68 4.29
CA ALA A 446 -30.02 -3.34 4.11
C ALA A 446 -30.83 -3.54 5.39
N ASN A 447 -30.62 -4.67 6.07
CA ASN A 447 -31.28 -4.96 7.34
C ASN A 447 -30.89 -3.96 8.45
N THR A 448 -29.59 -3.65 8.56
CA THR A 448 -29.09 -2.68 9.55
C THR A 448 -29.74 -1.31 9.36
N ILE A 449 -29.79 -0.80 8.13
CA ILE A 449 -30.40 0.50 7.81
C ILE A 449 -31.91 0.46 8.06
N GLY A 450 -32.58 -0.64 7.69
CA GLY A 450 -33.99 -0.84 7.98
C GLY A 450 -34.30 -0.79 9.49
N ILE A 451 -33.51 -1.49 10.31
CA ILE A 451 -33.66 -1.51 11.77
C ILE A 451 -33.41 -0.13 12.37
N VAL A 452 -32.36 0.58 11.95
CA VAL A 452 -32.04 1.92 12.46
C VAL A 452 -33.16 2.93 12.11
N ASN A 453 -33.65 2.91 10.87
CA ASN A 453 -34.76 3.78 10.46
C ASN A 453 -36.04 3.44 11.23
N PHE A 454 -36.32 2.16 11.44
CA PHE A 454 -37.46 1.72 12.25
C PHE A 454 -37.35 2.21 13.69
N ALA A 455 -36.19 2.01 14.34
CA ALA A 455 -35.95 2.48 15.70
C ALA A 455 -36.09 4.01 15.81
N LEU A 456 -35.62 4.75 14.80
CA LEU A 456 -35.80 6.20 14.72
C LEU A 456 -37.28 6.59 14.66
N PHE A 457 -38.09 5.90 13.84
CA PHE A 457 -39.53 6.15 13.80
C PHE A 457 -40.23 5.80 15.11
N VAL A 458 -39.79 4.76 15.82
CA VAL A 458 -40.28 4.43 17.16
C VAL A 458 -39.96 5.56 18.14
N ILE A 459 -38.72 6.09 18.12
CA ILE A 459 -38.31 7.22 18.96
C ILE A 459 -39.13 8.48 18.63
N ILE A 460 -39.30 8.78 17.34
CA ILE A 460 -40.12 9.91 16.87
C ILE A 460 -41.57 9.74 17.31
N GLY A 461 -42.16 8.55 17.12
CA GLY A 461 -43.52 8.22 17.54
C GLY A 461 -43.70 8.36 19.05
N TRP A 462 -42.76 7.82 19.84
CA TRP A 462 -42.72 7.98 21.28
C TRP A 462 -42.64 9.45 21.69
N ALA A 463 -41.81 10.23 20.99
CA ALA A 463 -41.66 11.66 21.22
C ALA A 463 -42.94 12.46 20.91
N PHE A 464 -43.66 12.08 19.86
CA PHE A 464 -44.96 12.67 19.54
C PHE A 464 -46.03 12.36 20.57
N ALA A 465 -45.97 11.19 21.22
CA ALA A 465 -46.88 10.77 22.28
C ALA A 465 -46.55 11.43 23.65
N HIS A 466 -45.27 11.70 23.93
CA HIS A 466 -44.79 12.21 25.22
C HIS A 466 -44.31 13.67 25.15
N ARG A 467 -45.11 14.54 24.52
CA ARG A 467 -44.70 15.93 24.25
C ARG A 467 -44.27 16.71 25.49
N THR A 468 -45.01 16.57 26.59
CA THR A 468 -44.76 17.28 27.86
C THR A 468 -43.38 16.96 28.44
N GLN A 469 -43.06 15.66 28.55
CA GLN A 469 -41.77 15.17 29.04
C GLN A 469 -40.60 15.66 28.18
N ILE A 470 -40.80 15.77 26.86
CA ILE A 470 -39.76 16.28 25.95
C ILE A 470 -39.56 17.78 26.09
N THR A 471 -40.63 18.57 26.25
CA THR A 471 -40.49 20.01 26.53
C THR A 471 -39.69 20.23 27.81
N GLU A 472 -40.00 19.52 28.89
CA GLU A 472 -39.25 19.61 30.15
C GLU A 472 -37.79 19.20 29.98
N TRP A 473 -37.53 18.11 29.26
CA TRP A 473 -36.16 17.66 28.99
C TRP A 473 -35.35 18.68 28.17
N ARG A 474 -35.97 19.29 27.15
CA ARG A 474 -35.34 20.34 26.33
C ARG A 474 -35.01 21.59 27.13
N GLU A 475 -35.91 21.99 28.03
CA GLU A 475 -35.68 23.14 28.92
C GLU A 475 -34.52 22.89 29.89
N ARG A 476 -34.44 21.68 30.47
CA ARG A 476 -33.31 21.29 31.33
C ARG A 476 -31.98 21.34 30.56
N ARG A 477 -31.92 20.75 29.37
CA ARG A 477 -30.73 20.79 28.49
C ARG A 477 -30.31 22.21 28.10
N ARG A 478 -31.26 23.11 27.82
CA ARG A 478 -30.96 24.52 27.53
C ARG A 478 -30.33 25.21 28.74
N ARG A 479 -30.89 25.02 29.93
CA ARG A 479 -30.34 25.58 31.18
C ARG A 479 -28.92 25.07 31.44
N GLU A 480 -28.66 23.78 31.23
CA GLU A 480 -27.32 23.20 31.36
C GLU A 480 -26.31 23.78 30.35
N GLN A 481 -26.72 23.99 29.10
CA GLN A 481 -25.86 24.60 28.08
C GLN A 481 -25.57 26.08 28.37
N GLU A 482 -26.55 26.83 28.86
CA GLU A 482 -26.34 28.23 29.27
C GLU A 482 -25.42 28.34 30.48
N LEU A 483 -25.49 27.39 31.42
CA LEU A 483 -24.56 27.30 32.55
C LEU A 483 -23.13 26.98 32.09
N ARG A 484 -22.96 26.04 31.15
CA ARG A 484 -21.64 25.71 30.58
C ARG A 484 -21.01 26.79 29.71
N LYS A 485 -21.80 27.75 29.19
CA LYS A 485 -21.28 28.91 28.44
C LYS A 485 -20.90 30.08 29.34
N ARG A 486 -21.34 30.06 30.61
CA ARG A 486 -21.08 31.09 31.61
C ARG A 486 -19.93 30.72 32.56
N ALA A 487 -19.61 29.44 32.66
CA ALA A 487 -18.36 28.92 33.24
C ALA A 487 -17.29 28.90 32.15
#